data_AF-A0A538LUP7-F1
#
_entry.id   AF-A0A538LUP7-F1
#
_cell.length_a   1.000
_cell.length_b   1.000
_cell.length_c   1.000
_cell.angle_alpha   90.00
_cell.angle_beta   90.00
_cell.angle_gamma   90.00
#
_symmetry.space_group_name_H-M   'P 1'
#
loop_
_entity.id
_entity.type
_entity.pdbx_description
1 polymer ?
#
loop_
_entity_poly.entity_id
_entity_poly.type
_entity_poly.pdbx_seq_one_letter_code
_entity_poly.pdbx_strand_id
1 'polypeptide(L)'
;MVDSWSALGVLEEAAVARGHVSRHEAVAAMARHTIGAVYRLGEGHPRLQQARVGVWVAAAQGHRPPTLADLLADGMDREAAGLWRRCLGLGPAPEYCLLTPEVPAGVAAARLPQGWTSHAGERRAVWQA
;
A
#
# COMPACT_ATOMS: atom_id res chain seq x y z
N MET A 1 18.89 -6.27 -13.62
CA MET A 1 17.54 -6.86 -13.44
C MET A 1 17.44 -7.32 -12.00
N VAL A 2 16.22 -7.43 -11.47
CA VAL A 2 16.02 -7.92 -10.09
C VAL A 2 15.63 -9.39 -10.21
N ASP A 3 16.55 -10.28 -9.85
CA ASP A 3 16.44 -11.69 -10.20
C ASP A 3 15.69 -12.51 -9.13
N SER A 4 15.32 -11.88 -8.01
CA SER A 4 14.59 -12.49 -6.91
C SER A 4 13.87 -11.45 -6.03
N TRP A 5 12.92 -11.92 -5.22
CA TRP A 5 12.26 -11.07 -4.21
C TRP A 5 13.23 -10.57 -3.13
N SER A 6 14.26 -11.36 -2.79
CA SER A 6 15.30 -10.94 -1.86
C SER A 6 16.16 -9.80 -2.42
N ALA A 7 16.46 -9.81 -3.72
CA ALA A 7 17.16 -8.72 -4.38
C ALA A 7 16.35 -7.42 -4.37
N LEU A 8 15.01 -7.50 -4.41
CA LEU A 8 14.14 -6.33 -4.28
C LEU A 8 14.19 -5.74 -2.85
N GLY A 9 14.24 -6.58 -1.82
CA GLY A 9 14.40 -6.14 -0.43
C GLY A 9 15.71 -5.39 -0.18
N VAL A 10 16.82 -5.85 -0.77
CA VAL A 10 18.11 -5.17 -0.68
C VAL A 10 18.07 -3.80 -1.36
N LEU A 11 17.40 -3.68 -2.51
CA LEU A 11 17.22 -2.41 -3.20
C LEU A 11 16.32 -1.44 -2.43
N GLU A 12 15.24 -1.94 -1.81
CA GLU A 12 14.38 -1.15 -0.92
C GLU A 12 15.19 -0.54 0.21
N GLU A 13 15.92 -1.39 0.97
CA GLU A 13 16.74 -0.92 2.09
C GLU A 13 17.80 0.08 1.64
N ALA A 14 18.47 -0.17 0.52
CA ALA A 14 19.48 0.74 -0.02
C ALA A 14 18.90 2.09 -0.46
N ALA A 15 17.67 2.11 -1.00
CA ALA A 15 17.01 3.33 -1.48
C ALA A 15 16.62 4.29 -0.35
N VAL A 16 16.34 3.76 0.85
CA VAL A 16 15.97 4.55 2.04
C VAL A 16 17.10 4.68 3.08
N ALA A 17 18.17 3.90 2.96
CA ALA A 17 19.35 4.01 3.81
C ALA A 17 20.16 5.29 3.55
N ARG A 18 20.94 5.72 4.56
CA ARG A 18 22.00 6.75 4.46
C ARG A 18 21.57 8.07 3.80
N GLY A 19 20.42 8.63 4.20
CA GLY A 19 20.03 9.99 3.83
C GLY A 19 19.52 10.15 2.38
N HIS A 20 19.23 9.06 1.68
CA HIS A 20 18.69 9.09 0.32
C HIS A 20 17.17 9.26 0.24
N VAL A 21 16.45 9.15 1.36
CA VAL A 21 14.99 9.30 1.45
C VAL A 21 14.50 10.57 0.76
N SER A 22 15.08 11.73 1.06
CA SER A 22 14.64 13.01 0.48
C SER A 22 14.86 13.09 -1.04
N ARG A 23 15.93 12.47 -1.56
CA ARG A 23 16.16 12.39 -3.01
C ARG A 23 15.22 11.39 -3.68
N HIS A 24 14.95 10.27 -3.02
CA HIS A 24 13.99 9.27 -3.49
C HIS A 24 12.58 9.87 -3.58
N GLU A 25 12.16 10.61 -2.55
CA GLU A 25 10.90 11.35 -2.53
C GLU A 25 10.84 12.43 -3.62
N ALA A 26 11.93 13.18 -3.84
CA ALA A 26 12.00 14.19 -4.88
C ALA A 26 11.81 13.59 -6.29
N VAL A 27 12.46 12.46 -6.59
CA VAL A 27 12.29 11.76 -7.89
C VAL A 27 10.88 11.18 -8.01
N ALA A 28 10.32 10.62 -6.93
CA ALA A 28 8.93 10.17 -6.93
C ALA A 28 7.95 11.33 -7.20
N ALA A 29 8.22 12.53 -6.67
CA ALA A 29 7.42 13.72 -6.94
C ALA A 29 7.52 14.20 -8.41
N MET A 30 8.57 13.86 -9.15
CA MET A 30 8.66 14.16 -10.59
C MET A 30 7.74 13.24 -11.42
N ALA A 31 7.45 12.04 -10.92
CA ALA A 31 6.57 11.06 -11.55
C ALA A 31 5.08 11.26 -11.20
N ARG A 32 4.64 12.48 -10.84
CA ARG A 32 3.29 12.79 -10.33
C ARG A 32 2.12 12.35 -11.23
N HIS A 33 2.36 12.14 -12.52
CA HIS A 33 1.35 11.71 -13.48
C HIS A 33 1.28 10.19 -13.68
N THR A 34 2.20 9.43 -13.07
CA THR A 34 2.21 7.97 -13.10
C THR A 34 2.14 7.44 -11.69
N ILE A 35 1.20 6.54 -11.41
CA ILE A 35 1.09 5.89 -10.10
C ILE A 35 1.35 4.41 -10.32
N GLY A 36 2.47 3.93 -9.78
CA GLY A 36 2.82 2.52 -9.78
C GLY A 36 3.43 2.15 -8.44
N ALA A 37 3.13 0.95 -7.94
CA ALA A 37 3.77 0.49 -6.72
C ALA A 37 3.83 -1.03 -6.64
N VAL A 38 4.86 -1.51 -5.97
CA VAL A 38 4.98 -2.89 -5.51
C VAL A 38 4.63 -2.91 -4.04
N TYR A 39 3.69 -3.77 -3.69
CA TYR A 39 3.25 -3.95 -2.32
C TYR A 39 3.66 -5.34 -1.81
N ARG A 40 3.98 -5.40 -0.51
CA ARG A 40 4.25 -6.62 0.23
C ARG A 40 3.08 -6.90 1.17
N LEU A 41 2.65 -8.17 1.24
CA LEU A 41 1.62 -8.60 2.19
C LEU A 41 2.17 -8.44 3.61
N GLY A 42 1.46 -7.67 4.44
CA GLY A 42 1.78 -7.50 5.85
C GLY A 42 0.91 -8.37 6.76
N GLU A 43 -0.39 -8.47 6.45
CA GLU A 43 -1.37 -9.17 7.29
C GLU A 43 -2.45 -9.86 6.44
N GLY A 44 -2.98 -10.98 6.91
CA GLY A 44 -4.09 -11.73 6.30
C GLY A 44 -3.67 -12.75 5.23
N HIS A 45 -4.66 -13.48 4.72
CA HIS A 45 -4.52 -14.57 3.75
C HIS A 45 -5.45 -14.34 2.55
N PRO A 46 -5.22 -13.28 1.75
CA PRO A 46 -6.16 -12.90 0.70
C PRO A 46 -6.23 -13.97 -0.40
N ARG A 47 -7.45 -14.38 -0.73
CA ARG A 47 -7.71 -15.12 -1.96
C ARG A 47 -7.74 -14.13 -3.12
N LEU A 48 -6.61 -13.93 -3.79
CA LEU A 48 -6.43 -12.90 -4.83
C LEU A 48 -7.44 -13.03 -5.98
N GLN A 49 -7.91 -14.24 -6.27
CA GLN A 49 -8.94 -14.51 -7.28
C GLN A 49 -10.34 -14.06 -6.83
N GLN A 50 -10.55 -13.81 -5.54
CA GLN A 50 -11.81 -13.36 -4.94
C GLN A 50 -11.76 -11.88 -4.53
N ALA A 51 -10.58 -11.29 -4.34
CA ALA A 51 -10.43 -9.86 -4.06
C ALA A 51 -10.92 -9.00 -5.26
N ARG A 52 -12.06 -8.32 -5.11
CA ARG A 52 -12.67 -7.45 -6.14
C ARG A 52 -12.47 -5.97 -5.83
N VAL A 53 -12.11 -5.64 -4.60
CA VAL A 53 -11.99 -4.26 -4.13
C VAL A 53 -10.57 -4.03 -3.63
N GLY A 54 -10.02 -2.88 -4.01
CA GLY A 54 -8.82 -2.31 -3.41
C GLY A 54 -9.19 -1.04 -2.64
N VAL A 55 -8.70 -0.91 -1.41
CA VAL A 55 -8.75 0.36 -0.67
C VAL A 55 -7.32 0.83 -0.45
N TRP A 56 -6.96 1.93 -1.10
CA TRP A 56 -5.64 2.52 -0.98
C TRP A 56 -5.66 3.63 0.04
N VAL A 57 -4.64 3.66 0.90
CA VAL A 57 -4.53 4.62 1.99
C VAL A 57 -3.19 5.33 1.89
N ALA A 58 -3.24 6.66 1.86
CA ALA A 58 -2.07 7.53 1.76
C ALA A 58 -1.93 8.43 2.98
N ALA A 59 -0.69 8.57 3.46
CA ALA A 59 -0.32 9.44 4.55
C ALA A 59 -0.32 10.92 4.14
N ALA A 60 -0.73 11.81 5.05
CA ALA A 60 -0.34 13.21 4.94
C ALA A 60 1.15 13.39 5.23
N GLN A 61 1.80 14.32 4.52
CA GLN A 61 3.19 14.69 4.79
C GLN A 61 3.37 15.13 6.24
N GLY A 62 4.41 14.62 6.91
CA GLY A 62 4.73 14.98 8.29
C GLY A 62 3.91 14.25 9.37
N HIS A 63 3.02 13.33 9.00
CA HIS A 63 2.29 12.51 9.97
C HIS A 63 3.03 11.21 10.32
N ARG A 64 2.87 10.77 11.57
CA ARG A 64 3.38 9.48 12.03
C ARG A 64 2.71 8.34 11.24
N PRO A 65 3.43 7.24 10.94
CA PRO A 65 2.81 6.05 10.38
C PRO A 65 1.65 5.57 11.26
N PRO A 66 0.54 5.14 10.66
CA PRO A 66 -0.64 4.70 11.37
C PRO A 66 -0.33 3.32 11.94
N THR A 67 -0.89 3.01 13.09
CA THR A 67 -0.88 1.63 13.58
C THR A 67 -1.79 0.76 12.72
N LEU A 68 -1.59 -0.54 12.77
CA LEU A 68 -2.50 -1.48 12.12
C LEU A 68 -3.94 -1.30 12.61
N ALA A 69 -4.11 -0.98 13.90
CA ALA A 69 -5.39 -0.68 14.51
C ALA A 69 -6.05 0.56 13.91
N ASP A 70 -5.26 1.62 13.62
CA ASP A 70 -5.77 2.83 12.96
C ASP A 70 -6.27 2.56 11.54
N LEU A 71 -5.68 1.58 10.84
CA LEU A 71 -6.05 1.21 9.48
C LEU A 71 -7.22 0.22 9.41
N LEU A 72 -7.28 -0.74 10.34
CA LEU A 72 -8.19 -1.89 10.25
C LEU A 72 -9.37 -1.84 11.23
N ALA A 73 -9.28 -1.07 12.32
CA ALA A 73 -10.31 -0.87 13.34
C ALA A 73 -11.20 -2.10 13.62
N ASP A 74 -12.48 -2.04 13.25
CA ASP A 74 -13.53 -3.03 13.52
C ASP A 74 -13.33 -4.36 12.76
N GLY A 75 -12.28 -4.44 11.94
CA GLY A 75 -11.73 -5.68 11.44
C GLY A 75 -11.63 -5.72 9.93
N MET A 76 -10.57 -6.39 9.49
CA MET A 76 -10.45 -7.04 8.21
C MET A 76 -10.75 -8.53 8.45
N ASP A 77 -11.55 -9.15 7.57
CA ASP A 77 -11.59 -10.62 7.55
C ASP A 77 -10.22 -11.14 7.08
N ARG A 78 -9.42 -11.66 8.02
CA ARG A 78 -8.06 -12.13 7.75
C ARG A 78 -8.01 -13.34 6.84
N GLU A 79 -9.10 -14.09 6.67
CA GLU A 79 -9.16 -15.26 5.80
C GLU A 79 -9.54 -14.92 4.35
N ALA A 80 -10.09 -13.72 4.13
CA ALA A 80 -10.56 -13.30 2.81
C ALA A 80 -9.83 -12.06 2.28
N ALA A 81 -9.26 -11.24 3.17
CA ALA A 81 -8.61 -9.99 2.85
C ALA A 81 -7.15 -9.96 3.30
N GLY A 82 -6.40 -9.03 2.72
CA GLY A 82 -4.99 -8.84 3.05
C GLY A 82 -4.61 -7.38 3.03
N LEU A 83 -3.88 -6.93 4.07
CA LEU A 83 -3.29 -5.62 4.13
C LEU A 83 -1.89 -5.67 3.55
N TRP A 84 -1.63 -4.81 2.59
CA TRP A 84 -0.38 -4.71 1.89
C TRP A 84 0.27 -3.35 2.14
N ARG A 85 1.59 -3.35 2.32
CA ARG A 85 2.40 -2.15 2.49
C ARG A 85 3.28 -1.94 1.27
N ARG A 86 3.36 -0.71 0.80
CA ARG A 86 4.21 -0.33 -0.33
C ARG A 86 5.69 -0.54 0.03
N CYS A 87 6.40 -1.32 -0.78
CA CYS A 87 7.86 -1.49 -0.72
C CYS A 87 8.57 -0.64 -1.78
N LEU A 88 7.92 -0.46 -2.94
CA LEU A 88 8.45 0.37 -4.02
C LEU A 88 7.32 1.23 -4.58
N GLY A 89 7.61 2.48 -4.90
CA GLY A 89 6.67 3.40 -5.53
C GLY A 89 7.29 4.14 -6.70
N LEU A 90 6.49 4.35 -7.74
CA LEU A 90 6.70 5.27 -8.84
C LEU A 90 5.58 6.32 -8.72
N GLY A 91 5.95 7.56 -8.42
CA GLY A 91 4.97 8.61 -8.15
C GLY A 91 4.47 8.61 -6.70
N PRO A 92 3.41 9.38 -6.41
CA PRO A 92 2.76 9.46 -5.10
C PRO A 92 1.87 8.22 -4.85
N ALA A 93 2.45 7.03 -4.91
CA ALA A 93 1.72 5.79 -4.70
C ALA A 93 1.32 5.65 -3.21
N PRO A 94 0.06 5.27 -2.91
CA PRO A 94 -0.41 5.14 -1.52
C PRO A 94 0.43 4.16 -0.69
N GLU A 95 0.66 4.46 0.58
CA GLU A 95 1.49 3.65 1.49
C GLU A 95 0.90 2.26 1.75
N TYR A 96 -0.43 2.15 1.83
CA TYR A 96 -1.12 0.91 2.13
C TYR A 96 -2.19 0.59 1.09
N CYS A 97 -2.43 -0.70 0.90
CA CYS A 97 -3.51 -1.21 0.08
C CYS A 97 -4.18 -2.37 0.83
N LEU A 98 -5.48 -2.28 1.06
CA LEU A 98 -6.28 -3.41 1.48
C LEU A 98 -6.91 -4.06 0.25
N LEU A 99 -6.68 -5.36 0.08
CA LEU A 99 -7.37 -6.17 -0.92
C LEU A 99 -8.42 -7.04 -0.24
N THR A 100 -9.65 -7.01 -0.75
CA THR A 100 -10.81 -7.63 -0.11
C THR A 100 -11.89 -7.99 -1.14
N PRO A 101 -12.74 -9.01 -0.89
CA PRO A 101 -13.85 -9.34 -1.79
C PRO A 101 -14.89 -8.23 -1.90
N GLU A 102 -15.14 -7.51 -0.82
CA GLU A 102 -16.12 -6.41 -0.71
C GLU A 102 -15.57 -5.27 0.14
N VAL A 103 -16.17 -4.08 0.04
CA VAL A 103 -15.76 -2.89 0.82
C VAL A 103 -16.06 -3.16 2.30
N PRO A 104 -15.06 -3.29 3.19
CA PRO A 104 -15.31 -3.58 4.59
C PRO A 104 -15.75 -2.33 5.32
N ALA A 105 -16.72 -2.46 6.24
CA ALA A 105 -17.26 -1.33 7.01
C ALA A 105 -16.20 -0.60 7.84
N GLY A 106 -15.12 -1.29 8.23
CA GLY A 106 -14.04 -0.76 9.08
C GLY A 106 -12.94 0.01 8.34
N VAL A 107 -12.97 0.10 7.00
CA VAL A 107 -11.77 0.49 6.25
C VAL A 107 -11.84 1.92 5.71
N ALA A 108 -10.95 2.72 6.27
CA ALA A 108 -10.24 3.86 5.68
C ALA A 108 -10.98 5.14 5.25
N ALA A 109 -12.29 5.32 5.34
CA ALA A 109 -12.88 6.66 5.13
C ALA A 109 -13.17 7.38 6.46
N ALA A 110 -13.83 6.70 7.40
CA ALA A 110 -14.39 7.34 8.59
C ALA A 110 -13.43 7.48 9.78
N ARG A 111 -12.24 6.86 9.73
CA ARG A 111 -11.36 6.69 10.91
C ARG A 111 -9.89 6.97 10.66
N LEU A 112 -9.56 7.40 9.44
CA LEU A 112 -8.19 7.76 9.15
C LEU A 112 -7.73 8.91 10.06
N PRO A 113 -6.47 8.89 10.53
CA PRO A 113 -5.92 10.04 11.23
C PRO A 113 -6.08 11.31 10.39
N GLN A 114 -6.20 12.46 11.04
CA GLN A 114 -6.34 13.73 10.33
C GLN A 114 -5.24 13.88 9.25
N GLY A 115 -5.64 14.29 8.04
CA GLY A 115 -4.75 14.49 6.89
C GLY A 115 -4.51 13.24 6.04
N TRP A 116 -4.80 12.04 6.56
CA TRP A 116 -4.74 10.83 5.77
C TRP A 116 -5.91 10.75 4.80
N THR A 117 -5.68 10.12 3.65
CA THR A 117 -6.70 9.96 2.61
C THR A 117 -6.84 8.50 2.23
N SER A 118 -8.04 8.12 1.82
CA SER A 118 -8.25 6.84 1.15
C SER A 118 -9.03 7.00 -0.13
N HIS A 119 -8.83 6.02 -1.00
CA HIS A 119 -9.63 5.84 -2.20
C HIS A 119 -9.92 4.35 -2.36
N ALA A 120 -11.20 4.01 -2.48
CA ALA A 120 -11.64 2.66 -2.82
C ALA A 120 -11.89 2.58 -4.32
N GLY A 121 -11.53 1.44 -4.92
CA GLY A 121 -11.77 1.21 -6.34
C GLY A 121 -11.93 -0.28 -6.64
N GLU A 122 -12.58 -0.56 -7.77
CA GLU A 122 -12.65 -1.91 -8.30
C GLU A 122 -11.26 -2.38 -8.71
N ARG A 123 -10.93 -3.61 -8.33
CA ARG A 123 -9.70 -4.28 -8.71
C ARG A 123 -9.93 -5.08 -9.99
N ARG A 124 -9.17 -4.73 -11.03
CA ARG A 124 -9.04 -5.54 -12.25
C ARG A 124 -7.68 -6.25 -12.26
N ALA A 125 -7.68 -7.57 -12.19
CA ALA A 125 -6.47 -8.35 -12.43
C ALA A 125 -6.09 -8.26 -13.91
N VAL A 126 -4.90 -7.72 -14.20
CA VAL A 126 -4.36 -7.61 -15.57
C VAL A 126 -3.45 -8.78 -15.94
N TRP A 127 -3.09 -9.60 -14.95
CA TRP A 127 -2.31 -10.82 -15.11
C TRP A 127 -2.89 -11.91 -14.20
N GLN A 128 -3.01 -13.12 -14.73
CA GLN A 128 -3.30 -14.33 -13.95
C GLN A 128 -2.17 -15.31 -14.20
N ALA A 129 -1.52 -15.76 -13.13
CA ALA A 129 -0.45 -16.75 -13.17
C ALA A 129 -1.04 -18.17 -13.14
#